data_AF-A0A7S1VLC1-F1
#
_entry.id   AF-A0A7S1VLC1-F1
#
_cell.length_a   1.000
_cell.length_b   1.000
_cell.length_c   1.000
_cell.angle_alpha   90.00
_cell.angle_beta   90.00
_cell.angle_gamma   90.00
#
_symmetry.space_group_name_H-M   'P 1'
#
loop_
_entity.id
_entity.type
_entity.pdbx_description
1 polymer ?
#
loop_
_entity_poly.entity_id
_entity_poly.type
_entity_poly.pdbx_seq_one_letter_code
_entity_poly.pdbx_strand_id
1 'polypeptide(L)'
;MALNNLTVNLVTSWESRRKQNRKTTMLREASVVLICLVLLLGVLTGVEGFVPSTIQRKTPSFGLPTRLADSSGDFPGFEGVDLEQVLGTLKFKKLKRKLKRKKNQAIRDAEAEAIKDANRAAHDARTRANLESKIEKLKKKALKLIISGAPASGKGTQCAIIKEKFGVVHLSTGDMLRAAVAAETEVGKTAKSYMDGGKLVPDEVIIGVVKDRLAEEDCASNGWLLDGFPRTQEQAKALEEAGIYADCFIMLNVPDDDLIERVVGRRSDPVTGEIYHMTFKPPPEDEEIRGRLEQRSDDTEEKARVRLEQFHTNVDAVKGSYTKICVEIDGTLTPDDVSEKVAKAITSKVKK
;
A
#
# COMPACT_ATOMS: atom_id res chain seq x y z
N MET A 1 42.63 -29.11 33.77
CA MET A 1 42.21 -29.46 35.16
C MET A 1 41.74 -28.26 35.99
N ALA A 2 42.36 -27.08 35.91
CA ALA A 2 41.93 -25.89 36.68
C ALA A 2 40.53 -25.34 36.32
N LEU A 3 40.11 -25.39 35.04
CA LEU A 3 38.77 -24.92 34.62
C LEU A 3 37.62 -25.89 34.97
N ASN A 4 37.89 -27.19 35.09
CA ASN A 4 36.87 -28.18 35.50
C ASN A 4 36.46 -27.97 36.96
N ASN A 5 37.39 -27.54 37.81
CA ASN A 5 37.10 -27.18 39.19
C ASN A 5 36.29 -25.88 39.27
N LEU A 6 36.46 -24.94 38.32
CA LEU A 6 35.70 -23.69 38.31
C LEU A 6 34.24 -23.89 37.90
N THR A 7 33.97 -24.74 36.91
CA THR A 7 32.60 -25.08 36.47
C THR A 7 31.85 -25.93 37.50
N VAL A 8 32.51 -26.90 38.12
CA VAL A 8 31.91 -27.67 39.22
C VAL A 8 31.64 -26.77 40.44
N ASN A 9 32.55 -25.84 40.78
CA ASN A 9 32.33 -24.87 41.86
C ASN A 9 31.21 -23.86 41.55
N LEU A 10 31.03 -23.46 40.29
CA LEU A 10 29.93 -22.58 39.88
C LEU A 10 28.57 -23.28 39.91
N VAL A 11 28.51 -24.57 39.52
CA VAL A 11 27.27 -25.37 39.54
C VAL A 11 26.87 -25.75 40.97
N THR A 12 27.82 -26.12 41.82
CA THR A 12 27.56 -26.41 43.25
C THR A 12 27.24 -25.14 44.04
N SER A 13 27.90 -24.01 43.76
CA SER A 13 27.54 -22.69 44.30
C SER A 13 26.13 -22.26 43.85
N TRP A 14 25.72 -22.59 42.62
CA TRP A 14 24.38 -22.35 42.10
C TRP A 14 23.30 -23.20 42.79
N GLU A 15 23.54 -24.50 43.04
CA GLU A 15 22.58 -25.35 43.79
C GLU A 15 22.43 -24.90 45.26
N SER A 16 23.51 -24.43 45.89
CA SER A 16 23.47 -23.89 47.25
C SER A 16 22.69 -22.57 47.33
N ARG A 17 22.90 -21.65 46.38
CA ARG A 17 22.19 -20.35 46.33
C ARG A 17 20.71 -20.46 45.94
N ARG A 18 20.36 -21.46 45.11
CA ARG A 18 18.96 -21.80 44.77
C ARG A 18 18.13 -22.20 45.98
N LYS A 19 18.74 -22.81 47.01
CA LYS A 19 18.04 -23.17 48.25
C LYS A 19 17.82 -21.98 49.20
N GLN A 20 18.58 -20.89 49.06
CA GLN A 20 18.58 -19.78 50.03
C GLN A 20 17.78 -18.53 49.65
N ASN A 21 17.39 -18.31 48.38
CA ASN A 21 16.68 -17.07 48.03
C ASN A 21 15.59 -17.26 46.98
N ARG A 22 14.33 -16.99 47.34
CA ARG A 22 13.14 -17.29 46.52
C ARG A 22 12.53 -16.12 45.74
N LYS A 23 13.02 -14.88 45.82
CA LYS A 23 12.20 -13.74 45.31
C LYS A 23 12.86 -12.63 44.48
N THR A 24 14.18 -12.56 44.30
CA THR A 24 14.80 -11.43 43.55
C THR A 24 15.79 -11.82 42.45
N THR A 25 15.95 -13.11 42.19
CA THR A 25 16.94 -13.65 41.23
C THR A 25 16.35 -14.01 39.86
N MET A 26 15.06 -13.80 39.60
CA MET A 26 14.43 -14.33 38.38
C MET A 26 14.93 -13.71 37.05
N LEU A 27 15.25 -12.41 37.02
CA LEU A 27 15.59 -11.73 35.76
C LEU A 27 17.03 -12.02 35.29
N ARG A 28 18.00 -12.06 36.21
CA ARG A 28 19.39 -12.45 35.89
C ARG A 28 19.52 -13.95 35.62
N GLU A 29 18.75 -14.78 36.32
CA GLU A 29 18.73 -16.23 36.09
C GLU A 29 18.03 -16.60 34.78
N ALA A 30 16.99 -15.86 34.36
CA ALA A 30 16.33 -16.08 33.07
C ALA A 30 17.27 -15.82 31.88
N SER A 31 18.12 -14.79 31.95
CA SER A 31 19.09 -14.47 30.90
C SER A 31 20.14 -15.55 30.74
N VAL A 32 20.70 -16.07 31.85
CA VAL A 32 21.70 -17.15 31.81
C VAL A 32 21.08 -18.47 31.34
N VAL A 33 19.86 -18.78 31.79
CA VAL A 33 19.14 -19.98 31.34
C VAL A 33 18.75 -19.87 29.85
N LEU A 34 18.38 -18.68 29.38
CA LEU A 34 18.06 -18.42 27.97
C LEU A 34 19.30 -18.51 27.09
N ILE A 35 20.44 -17.95 27.52
CA ILE A 35 21.73 -18.08 26.82
C ILE A 35 22.15 -19.55 26.76
N CYS A 36 22.05 -20.28 27.88
CA CYS A 36 22.33 -21.72 27.89
C CYS A 36 21.36 -22.51 26.99
N LEU A 37 20.09 -22.13 26.89
CA LEU A 37 19.09 -22.77 26.02
C LEU A 37 19.32 -22.47 24.54
N VAL A 38 19.73 -21.25 24.20
CA VAL A 38 20.07 -20.82 22.83
C VAL A 38 21.34 -21.53 22.37
N LEU A 39 22.36 -21.62 23.24
CA LEU A 39 23.57 -22.38 22.98
C LEU A 39 23.28 -23.89 22.85
N LEU A 40 22.41 -24.46 23.71
CA LEU A 40 21.96 -25.86 23.58
C LEU A 40 21.14 -26.12 22.30
N LEU A 41 20.33 -25.16 21.85
CA LEU A 41 19.54 -25.28 20.63
C LEU A 41 20.45 -25.24 19.39
N GLY A 42 21.45 -24.34 19.35
CA GLY A 42 22.44 -24.30 18.27
C GLY A 42 23.24 -25.60 18.15
N VAL A 43 23.67 -26.16 19.29
CA VAL A 43 24.38 -27.46 19.34
C VAL A 43 23.49 -28.63 18.88
N LEU A 44 22.17 -28.57 19.07
CA LEU A 44 21.25 -29.66 18.70
C LEU A 44 20.72 -29.57 17.26
N THR A 45 20.78 -28.40 16.62
CA THR A 45 20.29 -28.22 15.24
C THR A 45 21.39 -28.22 14.20
N GLY A 46 22.67 -28.13 14.59
CA GLY A 46 23.81 -28.16 13.65
C GLY A 46 23.84 -26.96 12.69
N VAL A 47 23.22 -25.84 13.09
CA VAL A 47 23.17 -24.61 12.28
C VAL A 47 24.24 -23.67 12.83
N GLU A 48 25.38 -23.58 12.15
CA GLU A 48 26.36 -22.54 12.42
C GLU A 48 25.77 -21.17 12.02
N GLY A 49 25.76 -20.21 12.94
CA GLY A 49 25.52 -18.79 12.61
C GLY A 49 24.18 -18.16 13.00
N PHE A 50 23.29 -18.80 13.78
CA PHE A 50 22.02 -18.16 14.19
C PHE A 50 22.14 -17.40 15.52
N VAL A 51 22.51 -16.12 15.47
CA VAL A 51 22.21 -15.15 16.55
C VAL A 51 20.99 -14.34 16.11
N PRO A 52 19.81 -14.47 16.74
CA PRO A 52 18.66 -13.65 16.39
C PRO A 52 18.95 -12.18 16.70
N SER A 53 18.71 -11.30 15.72
CA SER A 53 18.84 -9.83 15.83
C SER A 53 17.99 -9.21 16.96
N THR A 54 17.07 -9.99 17.54
CA THR A 54 16.26 -9.63 18.71
C THR A 54 17.07 -9.43 19.99
N ILE A 55 18.28 -9.99 20.10
CA ILE A 55 19.13 -9.86 21.30
C ILE A 55 19.89 -8.50 21.33
N GLN A 56 20.04 -7.82 20.20
CA GLN A 56 20.73 -6.52 20.14
C GLN A 56 19.89 -5.34 20.68
N ARG A 57 18.56 -5.43 20.78
CA ARG A 57 17.71 -4.26 21.13
C ARG A 57 17.33 -4.13 22.61
N LYS A 58 17.77 -5.00 23.51
CA LYS A 58 17.38 -4.95 24.95
C LYS A 58 18.52 -5.21 25.95
N THR A 59 19.71 -4.67 25.71
CA THR A 59 20.73 -4.54 26.76
C THR A 59 21.19 -3.08 26.86
N PRO A 60 21.05 -2.41 28.02
CA PRO A 60 21.63 -1.09 28.20
C PRO A 60 23.16 -1.23 28.29
N SER A 61 23.84 -0.28 27.64
CA SER A 61 25.28 -0.11 27.53
C SER A 61 26.09 -0.65 28.73
N PHE A 62 26.71 -1.81 28.55
CA PHE A 62 27.90 -2.19 29.31
C PHE A 62 29.06 -2.22 28.31
N GLY A 63 29.97 -1.25 28.45
CA GLY A 63 31.18 -1.17 27.66
C GLY A 63 32.01 -2.44 27.81
N LEU A 64 32.03 -3.26 26.75
CA LEU A 64 33.04 -4.28 26.55
C LEU A 64 34.27 -3.60 25.92
N PRO A 65 35.49 -3.91 26.38
CA PRO A 65 36.69 -3.32 25.81
C PRO A 65 36.81 -3.69 24.33
N THR A 66 36.92 -2.65 23.51
CA THR A 66 37.28 -2.66 22.09
C THR A 66 38.71 -3.17 21.92
N ARG A 67 38.90 -4.49 21.98
CA ARG A 67 40.07 -5.18 21.42
C ARG A 67 39.84 -6.68 21.53
N LEU A 68 39.24 -7.27 20.51
CA LEU A 68 39.29 -8.69 20.13
C LEU A 68 38.66 -8.83 18.73
N ALA A 69 38.97 -7.89 17.85
CA ALA A 69 39.02 -8.14 16.42
C ALA A 69 40.51 -8.34 16.13
N ASP A 70 40.87 -9.36 15.38
CA ASP A 70 42.23 -9.85 15.13
C ASP A 70 42.78 -10.84 16.15
N SER A 71 42.13 -12.00 16.22
CA SER A 71 42.84 -13.27 16.25
C SER A 71 41.89 -14.37 15.78
N SER A 72 42.31 -15.14 14.78
CA SER A 72 41.77 -16.42 14.35
C SER A 72 41.91 -17.49 15.45
N GLY A 73 41.41 -17.18 16.65
CA GLY A 73 41.47 -18.04 17.82
C GLY A 73 40.17 -18.81 17.93
N ASP A 74 40.24 -20.10 17.63
CA ASP A 74 39.25 -21.10 18.00
C ASP A 74 38.70 -20.80 19.40
N PHE A 75 37.43 -20.43 19.48
CA PHE A 75 36.70 -20.64 20.73
C PHE A 75 36.82 -22.13 21.03
N PRO A 76 37.32 -22.56 22.21
CA PRO A 76 37.37 -23.97 22.52
C PRO A 76 35.92 -24.46 22.49
N GLY A 77 35.60 -25.22 21.45
CA GLY A 77 34.28 -25.79 21.26
C GLY A 77 33.88 -26.50 22.54
N PHE A 78 32.60 -26.38 22.91
CA PHE A 78 31.98 -27.20 23.95
C PHE A 78 31.86 -28.68 23.51
N GLU A 79 32.85 -29.20 22.78
CA GLU A 79 32.99 -30.61 22.48
C GLU A 79 33.45 -31.31 23.76
N GLY A 80 32.61 -32.23 24.26
CA GLY A 80 32.95 -33.08 25.39
C GLY A 80 32.24 -32.76 26.71
N VAL A 81 31.32 -31.79 26.77
CA VAL A 81 30.42 -31.72 27.93
C VAL A 81 29.35 -32.81 27.79
N ASP A 82 29.59 -33.93 28.47
CA ASP A 82 28.59 -34.99 28.55
C ASP A 82 27.43 -34.56 29.46
N LEU A 83 26.43 -33.96 28.82
CA LEU A 83 25.17 -33.55 29.44
C LEU A 83 24.45 -34.73 30.13
N GLU A 84 24.71 -35.97 29.72
CA GLU A 84 24.17 -37.17 30.36
C GLU A 84 24.82 -37.40 31.73
N GLN A 85 26.12 -37.10 31.85
CA GLN A 85 26.89 -37.16 33.09
C GLN A 85 26.53 -36.03 34.07
N VAL A 86 26.25 -34.83 33.57
CA VAL A 86 25.92 -33.64 34.39
C VAL A 86 24.47 -33.62 34.88
N LEU A 87 23.51 -34.02 34.04
CA LEU A 87 22.08 -34.00 34.39
C LEU A 87 21.59 -35.33 34.95
N GLY A 88 22.33 -36.41 34.76
CA GLY A 88 21.91 -37.79 34.99
C GLY A 88 21.02 -38.31 33.85
N THR A 89 21.23 -39.57 33.47
CA THR A 89 20.58 -40.32 32.37
C THR A 89 19.06 -40.13 32.28
N LEU A 90 18.36 -40.18 33.41
CA LEU A 90 16.90 -40.01 33.47
C LEU A 90 16.42 -38.58 33.12
N LYS A 91 17.09 -37.54 33.64
CA LYS A 91 16.73 -36.14 33.34
C LYS A 91 17.11 -35.78 31.90
N PHE A 92 18.24 -36.28 31.41
CA PHE A 92 18.70 -36.06 30.03
C PHE A 92 17.75 -36.69 29.00
N LYS A 93 17.33 -37.96 29.20
CA LYS A 93 16.31 -38.61 28.35
C LYS A 93 14.98 -37.85 28.35
N LYS A 94 14.56 -37.31 29.51
CA LYS A 94 13.32 -36.52 29.65
C LYS A 94 13.41 -35.18 28.91
N LEU A 95 14.58 -34.53 28.95
CA LEU A 95 14.86 -33.29 28.22
C LEU A 95 14.89 -33.51 26.70
N LYS A 96 15.62 -34.52 26.21
CA LYS A 96 15.64 -34.91 24.79
C LYS A 96 14.23 -35.20 24.26
N ARG A 97 13.40 -35.93 25.03
CA ARG A 97 11.99 -36.17 24.67
C ARG A 97 11.16 -34.89 24.60
N LYS A 98 11.33 -33.95 25.55
CA LYS A 98 10.65 -32.64 25.51
C LYS A 98 11.07 -31.80 24.31
N LEU A 99 12.38 -31.78 24.00
CA LEU A 99 12.93 -31.04 22.85
C LEU A 99 12.43 -31.61 21.53
N LYS A 100 12.44 -32.95 21.37
CA LYS A 100 11.87 -33.63 20.21
C LYS A 100 10.38 -33.32 20.03
N ARG A 101 9.60 -33.31 21.11
CA ARG A 101 8.17 -32.91 21.08
C ARG A 101 7.97 -31.47 20.66
N LYS A 102 8.75 -30.52 21.22
CA LYS A 102 8.67 -29.10 20.84
C LYS A 102 9.06 -28.86 19.38
N LYS A 103 10.14 -29.49 18.91
CA LYS A 103 10.56 -29.43 17.50
C LYS A 103 9.46 -29.94 16.58
N ASN A 104 8.89 -31.11 16.88
CA ASN A 104 7.81 -31.69 16.08
C ASN A 104 6.51 -30.86 16.13
N GLN A 105 6.26 -30.14 17.23
CA GLN A 105 5.12 -29.21 17.29
C GLN A 105 5.36 -27.99 16.41
N ALA A 106 6.55 -27.36 16.52
CA ALA A 106 6.91 -26.21 15.72
C ALA A 106 6.89 -26.50 14.21
N ILE A 107 7.33 -27.70 13.80
CA ILE A 107 7.26 -28.14 12.40
C ILE A 107 5.80 -28.22 11.94
N ARG A 108 4.91 -28.84 12.72
CA ARG A 108 3.49 -28.96 12.37
C ARG A 108 2.78 -27.62 12.32
N ASP A 109 3.10 -26.71 13.22
CA ASP A 109 2.54 -25.36 13.23
C ASP A 109 3.02 -24.57 12.00
N ALA A 110 4.30 -24.70 11.61
CA ALA A 110 4.85 -24.08 10.40
C ALA A 110 4.25 -24.67 9.10
N GLU A 111 4.08 -26.00 9.03
CA GLU A 111 3.42 -26.67 7.90
C GLU A 111 1.96 -26.23 7.77
N ALA A 112 1.23 -26.13 8.89
CA ALA A 112 -0.16 -25.68 8.90
C ALA A 112 -0.29 -24.23 8.41
N GLU A 113 0.64 -23.35 8.78
CA GLU A 113 0.62 -21.95 8.32
C GLU A 113 0.98 -21.83 6.84
N ALA A 114 2.00 -22.56 6.38
CA ALA A 114 2.36 -22.62 4.96
C ALA A 114 1.20 -23.14 4.08
N ILE A 115 0.44 -24.14 4.55
CA ILE A 115 -0.74 -24.66 3.86
C ILE A 115 -1.84 -23.60 3.78
N LYS A 116 -2.08 -22.82 4.85
CA LYS A 116 -3.05 -21.72 4.81
C LYS A 116 -2.65 -20.64 3.81
N ASP A 117 -1.39 -20.24 3.81
CA ASP A 117 -0.88 -19.22 2.88
C ASP A 117 -0.99 -19.68 1.42
N ALA A 118 -0.64 -20.94 1.15
CA ALA A 118 -0.81 -21.54 -0.17
C ALA A 118 -2.28 -21.59 -0.61
N ASN A 119 -3.20 -21.96 0.30
CA ASN A 119 -4.63 -21.97 0.00
C ASN A 119 -5.19 -20.56 -0.25
N ARG A 120 -4.73 -19.56 0.50
CA ARG A 120 -5.10 -18.15 0.30
C ARG A 120 -4.62 -17.63 -1.05
N ALA A 121 -3.35 -17.87 -1.38
CA ALA A 121 -2.79 -17.51 -2.67
C ALA A 121 -3.54 -18.18 -3.84
N ALA A 122 -3.89 -19.47 -3.71
CA ALA A 122 -4.68 -20.18 -4.71
C ALA A 122 -6.10 -19.61 -4.87
N HIS A 123 -6.75 -19.22 -3.76
CA HIS A 123 -8.04 -18.55 -3.79
C HIS A 123 -7.98 -17.17 -4.47
N ASP A 124 -6.96 -16.38 -4.17
CA ASP A 124 -6.73 -15.06 -4.75
C ASP A 124 -6.46 -15.15 -6.25
N ALA A 125 -5.64 -16.11 -6.69
CA ALA A 125 -5.38 -16.37 -8.10
C ALA A 125 -6.65 -16.73 -8.88
N ARG A 126 -7.49 -17.62 -8.31
CA ARG A 126 -8.77 -17.99 -8.92
C ARG A 126 -9.74 -16.81 -9.00
N THR A 127 -9.74 -15.95 -7.99
CA THR A 127 -10.56 -14.73 -7.95
C THR A 127 -10.12 -13.73 -9.01
N ARG A 128 -8.82 -13.53 -9.20
CA ARG A 128 -8.26 -12.69 -10.28
C ARG A 128 -8.63 -13.21 -11.67
N ALA A 129 -8.45 -14.50 -11.93
CA ALA A 129 -8.84 -15.10 -13.22
C ALA A 129 -10.34 -14.92 -13.53
N ASN A 130 -11.20 -15.05 -12.51
CA ASN A 130 -12.63 -14.78 -12.66
C ASN A 130 -12.92 -13.30 -12.96
N LEU A 131 -12.20 -12.38 -12.29
CA LEU A 131 -12.31 -10.95 -12.52
C LEU A 131 -11.88 -10.59 -13.95
N GLU A 132 -10.75 -11.10 -14.41
CA GLU A 132 -10.24 -10.90 -15.77
C GLU A 132 -11.22 -11.40 -16.84
N SER A 133 -11.76 -12.61 -16.66
CA SER A 133 -12.81 -13.14 -17.55
C SER A 133 -14.04 -12.24 -17.60
N LYS A 134 -14.39 -11.60 -16.47
CA LYS A 134 -15.51 -10.67 -16.39
C LYS A 134 -15.18 -9.33 -17.04
N ILE A 135 -13.98 -8.80 -16.84
CA ILE A 135 -13.48 -7.59 -17.51
C ILE A 135 -13.53 -7.79 -19.03
N GLU A 136 -13.08 -8.93 -19.54
CA GLU A 136 -13.08 -9.22 -20.97
C GLU A 136 -14.49 -9.26 -21.57
N LYS A 137 -15.49 -9.73 -20.80
CA LYS A 137 -16.90 -9.64 -21.20
C LYS A 137 -17.43 -8.21 -21.18
N LEU A 138 -16.99 -7.41 -20.21
CA LEU A 138 -17.40 -6.02 -20.09
C LEU A 138 -16.77 -5.13 -21.17
N LYS A 139 -15.55 -5.41 -21.63
CA LYS A 139 -14.96 -4.74 -22.80
C LYS A 139 -15.83 -4.84 -24.06
N LYS A 140 -16.62 -5.91 -24.18
CA LYS A 140 -17.56 -6.11 -25.30
C LYS A 140 -18.85 -5.31 -25.15
N LYS A 141 -19.04 -4.63 -24.02
CA LYS A 141 -20.15 -3.70 -23.78
C LYS A 141 -19.60 -2.28 -23.79
N ALA A 142 -20.35 -1.34 -24.35
CA ALA A 142 -20.06 0.09 -24.20
C ALA A 142 -20.33 0.52 -22.75
N LEU A 143 -19.31 0.45 -21.88
CA LEU A 143 -19.41 0.79 -20.46
C LEU A 143 -19.46 2.29 -20.25
N LYS A 144 -20.30 2.75 -19.32
CA LYS A 144 -20.49 4.16 -19.03
C LYS A 144 -20.13 4.44 -17.58
N LEU A 145 -19.01 5.11 -17.36
CA LEU A 145 -18.40 5.24 -16.04
C LEU A 145 -18.21 6.71 -15.67
N ILE A 146 -18.38 7.03 -14.40
CA ILE A 146 -18.01 8.33 -13.83
C ILE A 146 -17.00 8.07 -12.72
N ILE A 147 -15.92 8.86 -12.69
CA ILE A 147 -14.99 8.90 -11.56
C ILE A 147 -14.92 10.32 -11.00
N SER A 148 -15.12 10.41 -9.68
CA SER A 148 -15.13 11.64 -8.92
C SER A 148 -14.24 11.51 -7.68
N GLY A 149 -13.86 12.65 -7.12
CA GLY A 149 -12.95 12.75 -5.99
C GLY A 149 -12.22 14.09 -5.99
N ALA A 150 -11.72 14.48 -4.83
CA ALA A 150 -11.06 15.77 -4.64
C ALA A 150 -9.81 15.96 -5.55
N PRO A 151 -9.37 17.21 -5.81
CA PRO A 151 -8.12 17.46 -6.55
C PRO A 151 -6.95 16.65 -5.98
N ALA A 152 -6.11 16.07 -6.83
CA ALA A 152 -4.99 15.19 -6.46
C ALA A 152 -5.35 13.86 -5.73
N SER A 153 -6.61 13.43 -5.73
CA SER A 153 -7.01 12.12 -5.19
C SER A 153 -6.52 10.89 -5.98
N GLY A 154 -5.77 11.07 -7.07
CA GLY A 154 -5.27 9.98 -7.91
C GLY A 154 -6.21 9.57 -9.06
N LYS A 155 -7.27 10.35 -9.34
CA LYS A 155 -8.21 10.09 -10.45
C LYS A 155 -7.51 9.83 -11.78
N GLY A 156 -6.63 10.73 -12.22
CA GLY A 156 -5.95 10.59 -13.53
C GLY A 156 -5.19 9.27 -13.67
N THR A 157 -4.50 8.82 -12.61
CA THR A 157 -3.85 7.51 -12.58
C THR A 157 -4.84 6.38 -12.76
N GLN A 158 -5.96 6.41 -12.02
CA GLN A 158 -7.00 5.39 -12.13
C GLN A 158 -7.72 5.45 -13.49
N CYS A 159 -7.92 6.63 -14.07
CA CYS A 159 -8.50 6.80 -15.40
C CYS A 159 -7.67 6.12 -16.49
N ALA A 160 -6.35 6.30 -16.47
CA ALA A 160 -5.44 5.64 -17.41
C ALA A 160 -5.56 4.11 -17.31
N ILE A 161 -5.59 3.58 -16.09
CA ILE A 161 -5.71 2.15 -15.83
C ILE A 161 -7.09 1.61 -16.24
N ILE A 162 -8.17 2.34 -15.95
CA ILE A 162 -9.54 1.97 -16.36
C ILE A 162 -9.65 1.96 -17.89
N LYS A 163 -9.13 2.99 -18.56
CA LYS A 163 -9.10 3.09 -20.03
C LYS A 163 -8.44 1.86 -20.65
N GLU A 164 -7.25 1.49 -20.18
CA GLU A 164 -6.52 0.32 -20.68
C GLU A 164 -7.25 -1.00 -20.36
N LYS A 165 -7.75 -1.17 -19.13
CA LYS A 165 -8.40 -2.40 -18.69
C LYS A 165 -9.77 -2.63 -19.31
N PHE A 166 -10.54 -1.58 -19.56
CA PHE A 166 -11.95 -1.70 -19.98
C PHE A 166 -12.21 -1.19 -21.41
N GLY A 167 -11.23 -0.55 -22.06
CA GLY A 167 -11.35 -0.08 -23.44
C GLY A 167 -12.27 1.13 -23.63
N VAL A 168 -12.65 1.81 -22.54
CA VAL A 168 -13.53 2.98 -22.59
C VAL A 168 -12.80 4.24 -23.07
N VAL A 169 -13.54 5.17 -23.69
CA VAL A 169 -13.02 6.48 -24.03
C VAL A 169 -12.88 7.33 -22.76
N HIS A 170 -11.70 7.91 -22.49
CA HIS A 170 -11.49 8.76 -21.32
C HIS A 170 -11.76 10.23 -21.66
N LEU A 171 -12.74 10.84 -20.97
CA LEU A 171 -13.16 12.22 -21.14
C LEU A 171 -12.81 13.01 -19.89
N SER A 172 -11.66 13.67 -19.90
CA SER A 172 -11.21 14.57 -18.83
C SER A 172 -11.65 15.99 -19.13
N THR A 173 -12.63 16.51 -18.37
CA THR A 173 -13.08 17.90 -18.55
C THR A 173 -11.97 18.92 -18.29
N GLY A 174 -11.06 18.61 -17.36
CA GLY A 174 -9.91 19.46 -17.09
C GLY A 174 -8.95 19.54 -18.28
N ASP A 175 -8.69 18.42 -18.95
CA ASP A 175 -7.80 18.41 -20.13
C ASP A 175 -8.47 19.01 -21.35
N MET A 176 -9.76 18.74 -21.57
CA MET A 176 -10.54 19.38 -22.63
C MET A 176 -10.55 20.90 -22.50
N LEU A 177 -10.76 21.43 -21.29
CA LEU A 177 -10.71 22.88 -21.04
C LEU A 177 -9.30 23.44 -21.22
N ARG A 178 -8.25 22.76 -20.73
CA ARG A 178 -6.86 23.19 -20.96
C ARG A 178 -6.50 23.22 -22.45
N ALA A 179 -6.92 22.22 -23.21
CA ALA A 179 -6.73 22.19 -24.66
C ALA A 179 -7.47 23.34 -25.35
N ALA A 180 -8.72 23.61 -24.92
CA ALA A 180 -9.49 24.74 -25.43
C ALA A 180 -8.84 26.10 -25.13
N VAL A 181 -8.23 26.27 -23.95
CA VAL A 181 -7.46 27.45 -23.55
C VAL A 181 -6.20 27.59 -24.43
N ALA A 182 -5.45 26.51 -24.63
CA ALA A 182 -4.24 26.51 -25.45
C ALA A 182 -4.53 26.80 -26.94
N ALA A 183 -5.68 26.34 -27.44
CA ALA A 183 -6.16 26.60 -28.79
C ALA A 183 -6.87 27.97 -28.95
N GLU A 184 -6.95 28.77 -27.87
CA GLU A 184 -7.58 30.10 -27.86
C GLU A 184 -9.03 30.13 -28.39
N THR A 185 -9.78 29.05 -28.17
CA THR A 185 -11.20 28.98 -28.55
C THR A 185 -12.05 29.90 -27.68
N GLU A 186 -13.26 30.26 -28.09
CA GLU A 186 -14.16 31.09 -27.28
C GLU A 186 -14.50 30.46 -25.92
N VAL A 187 -14.67 29.13 -25.89
CA VAL A 187 -14.80 28.35 -24.65
C VAL A 187 -13.53 28.45 -23.81
N GLY A 188 -12.36 28.33 -24.43
CA GLY A 188 -11.05 28.44 -23.77
C GLY A 188 -10.82 29.80 -23.12
N LYS A 189 -11.09 30.89 -23.86
CA LYS A 189 -10.98 32.27 -23.35
C LYS A 189 -11.86 32.49 -22.13
N THR A 190 -13.10 32.00 -22.17
CA THR A 190 -14.04 32.07 -21.04
C THR A 190 -13.51 31.26 -19.86
N ALA A 191 -13.12 30.00 -20.10
CA ALA A 191 -12.67 29.07 -19.07
C ALA A 191 -11.39 29.52 -18.37
N LYS A 192 -10.46 30.17 -19.09
CA LYS A 192 -9.14 30.59 -18.57
C LYS A 192 -9.26 31.40 -17.27
N SER A 193 -10.14 32.41 -17.25
CA SER A 193 -10.32 33.29 -16.09
C SER A 193 -10.80 32.55 -14.83
N TYR A 194 -11.68 31.57 -14.98
CA TYR A 194 -12.18 30.74 -13.86
C TYR A 194 -11.10 29.76 -13.40
N MET A 195 -10.40 29.12 -14.33
CA MET A 195 -9.35 28.15 -14.03
C MET A 195 -8.16 28.78 -13.31
N ASP A 196 -7.71 29.96 -13.75
CA ASP A 196 -6.59 30.68 -13.12
C ASP A 196 -6.91 31.06 -11.66
N GLY A 197 -8.18 31.33 -11.36
CA GLY A 197 -8.71 31.59 -10.02
C GLY A 197 -9.08 30.34 -9.22
N GLY A 198 -8.86 29.13 -9.74
CA GLY A 198 -9.24 27.87 -9.08
C GLY A 198 -10.75 27.64 -8.96
N LYS A 199 -11.56 28.36 -9.75
CA LYS A 199 -13.03 28.27 -9.74
C LYS A 199 -13.55 27.31 -10.80
N LEU A 200 -14.78 26.82 -10.58
CA LEU A 200 -15.51 26.08 -11.60
C LEU A 200 -15.87 26.97 -12.78
N VAL A 201 -15.69 26.44 -13.98
CA VAL A 201 -16.22 27.03 -15.22
C VAL A 201 -17.74 26.94 -15.17
N PRO A 202 -18.49 27.95 -15.68
CA PRO A 202 -19.95 27.93 -15.67
C PRO A 202 -20.55 26.64 -16.25
N ASP A 203 -21.59 26.14 -15.59
CA ASP A 203 -22.19 24.84 -15.90
C ASP A 203 -22.66 24.74 -17.35
N GLU A 204 -23.31 25.79 -17.87
CA GLU A 204 -23.80 25.87 -19.26
C GLU A 204 -22.70 25.58 -20.28
N VAL A 205 -21.51 26.15 -20.05
CA VAL A 205 -20.36 26.00 -20.95
C VAL A 205 -19.86 24.55 -20.93
N ILE A 206 -19.65 23.99 -19.74
CA ILE A 206 -19.07 22.65 -19.64
C ILE A 206 -20.05 21.54 -19.99
N ILE A 207 -21.36 21.75 -19.75
CA ILE A 207 -22.42 20.81 -20.14
C ILE A 207 -22.43 20.64 -21.66
N GLY A 208 -22.37 21.74 -22.42
CA GLY A 208 -22.33 21.69 -23.89
C GLY A 208 -21.13 20.90 -24.39
N VAL A 209 -19.93 21.25 -23.91
CA VAL A 209 -18.67 20.60 -24.28
C VAL A 209 -18.70 19.08 -24.01
N VAL A 210 -19.26 18.65 -22.86
CA VAL A 210 -19.36 17.23 -22.51
C VAL A 210 -20.41 16.51 -23.37
N LYS A 211 -21.56 17.13 -23.62
CA LYS A 211 -22.63 16.54 -24.46
C LYS A 211 -22.14 16.31 -25.89
N ASP A 212 -21.47 17.28 -26.48
CA ASP A 212 -20.93 17.17 -27.84
C ASP A 212 -19.92 16.03 -27.93
N ARG A 213 -19.01 15.93 -26.95
CA ARG A 213 -18.01 14.86 -26.94
C ARG A 213 -18.60 13.47 -26.74
N LEU A 214 -19.65 13.34 -25.93
CA LEU A 214 -20.35 12.08 -25.70
C LEU A 214 -21.17 11.62 -26.90
N ALA A 215 -21.52 12.52 -27.83
CA ALA A 215 -22.27 12.20 -29.05
C ALA A 215 -21.39 11.58 -30.15
N GLU A 216 -20.07 11.59 -30.01
CA GLU A 216 -19.15 10.97 -30.97
C GLU A 216 -19.26 9.43 -30.99
N GLU A 217 -19.02 8.83 -32.15
CA GLU A 217 -19.24 7.39 -32.41
C GLU A 217 -18.36 6.48 -31.55
N ASP A 218 -17.17 6.93 -31.16
CA ASP A 218 -16.25 6.18 -30.31
C ASP A 218 -16.82 5.97 -28.89
N CYS A 219 -17.48 6.99 -28.34
CA CYS A 219 -18.17 6.94 -27.05
C CYS A 219 -19.39 6.02 -27.09
N ALA A 220 -20.10 5.97 -28.22
CA ALA A 220 -21.24 5.09 -28.41
C ALA A 220 -20.80 3.61 -28.55
N SER A 221 -19.70 3.35 -29.24
CA SER A 221 -19.21 1.99 -29.52
C SER A 221 -18.39 1.39 -28.38
N ASN A 222 -17.46 2.15 -27.81
CA ASN A 222 -16.53 1.67 -26.79
C ASN A 222 -16.97 2.02 -25.36
N GLY A 223 -17.97 2.88 -25.22
CA GLY A 223 -18.33 3.46 -23.93
C GLY A 223 -17.40 4.59 -23.52
N TRP A 224 -17.64 5.16 -22.34
CA TRP A 224 -16.98 6.38 -21.87
C TRP A 224 -16.69 6.35 -20.37
N LEU A 225 -15.67 7.11 -19.99
CA LEU A 225 -15.28 7.42 -18.62
C LEU A 225 -15.19 8.93 -18.45
N LEU A 226 -16.14 9.51 -17.71
CA LEU A 226 -16.11 10.92 -17.34
C LEU A 226 -15.22 11.12 -16.12
N ASP A 227 -14.20 11.97 -16.26
CA ASP A 227 -13.29 12.39 -15.20
C ASP A 227 -13.47 13.88 -14.91
N GLY A 228 -13.89 14.17 -13.68
CA GLY A 228 -14.12 15.53 -13.23
C GLY A 228 -15.42 16.15 -13.75
N PHE A 229 -16.41 15.32 -14.12
CA PHE A 229 -17.78 15.73 -14.41
C PHE A 229 -18.74 14.58 -14.05
N PRO A 230 -19.90 14.86 -13.43
CA PRO A 230 -20.35 16.17 -12.94
C PRO A 230 -19.66 16.60 -11.63
N ARG A 231 -19.59 17.92 -11.40
CA ARG A 231 -19.07 18.56 -10.18
C ARG A 231 -20.13 19.35 -9.40
N THR A 232 -21.27 19.64 -10.02
CA THR A 232 -22.43 20.31 -9.40
C THR A 232 -23.68 19.45 -9.59
N GLN A 233 -24.73 19.73 -8.82
CA GLN A 233 -26.00 19.02 -8.94
C GLN A 233 -26.66 19.29 -10.30
N GLU A 234 -26.55 20.52 -10.79
CA GLU A 234 -27.07 20.99 -12.06
C GLU A 234 -26.43 20.25 -13.23
N GLN A 235 -25.10 20.03 -13.19
CA GLN A 235 -24.40 19.20 -14.18
C GLN A 235 -24.90 17.76 -14.17
N ALA A 236 -25.13 17.17 -12.99
CA ALA A 236 -25.66 15.81 -12.86
C ALA A 236 -27.08 15.71 -13.44
N LYS A 237 -27.93 16.69 -13.15
CA LYS A 237 -29.30 16.78 -13.68
C LYS A 237 -29.30 16.94 -15.20
N ALA A 238 -28.38 17.74 -15.74
CA ALA A 238 -28.27 17.96 -17.19
C ALA A 238 -27.89 16.70 -17.98
N LEU A 239 -27.15 15.76 -17.36
CA LEU A 239 -26.89 14.43 -17.95
C LEU A 239 -28.16 13.58 -17.96
N GLU A 240 -28.88 13.56 -16.84
CA GLU A 240 -30.12 12.79 -16.70
C GLU A 240 -31.19 13.27 -17.70
N GLU A 241 -31.39 14.58 -17.82
CA GLU A 241 -32.30 15.20 -18.79
C GLU A 241 -31.90 14.91 -20.24
N ALA A 242 -30.60 14.72 -20.51
CA ALA A 242 -30.10 14.32 -21.81
C ALA A 242 -30.19 12.79 -22.07
N GLY A 243 -30.72 12.02 -21.12
CA GLY A 243 -30.79 10.56 -21.21
C GLY A 243 -29.43 9.87 -21.09
N ILE A 244 -28.42 10.55 -20.55
CA ILE A 244 -27.07 10.04 -20.39
C ILE A 244 -26.92 9.44 -19.00
N TYR A 245 -26.96 8.11 -18.92
CA TYR A 245 -26.87 7.36 -17.67
C TYR A 245 -25.58 6.56 -17.57
N ALA A 246 -24.87 6.74 -16.46
CA ALA A 246 -23.71 5.93 -16.08
C ALA A 246 -24.14 4.58 -15.45
N ASP A 247 -23.33 3.56 -15.65
CA ASP A 247 -23.48 2.23 -15.05
C ASP A 247 -22.83 2.16 -13.66
N CYS A 248 -21.79 2.94 -13.43
CA CYS A 248 -21.04 2.98 -12.18
C CYS A 248 -20.52 4.39 -11.90
N PHE A 249 -20.65 4.84 -10.66
CA PHE A 249 -20.10 6.09 -10.18
C PHE A 249 -19.06 5.80 -9.10
N ILE A 250 -17.80 6.13 -9.35
CA ILE A 250 -16.66 5.82 -8.49
C ILE A 250 -16.27 7.09 -7.74
N MET A 251 -16.26 7.05 -6.42
CA MET A 251 -15.81 8.14 -5.56
C MET A 251 -14.50 7.77 -4.89
N LEU A 252 -13.41 8.48 -5.20
CA LEU A 252 -12.12 8.34 -4.53
C LEU A 252 -12.06 9.28 -3.31
N ASN A 253 -12.01 8.68 -2.12
CA ASN A 253 -11.90 9.38 -0.84
C ASN A 253 -10.45 9.40 -0.38
N VAL A 254 -9.93 10.58 -0.08
CA VAL A 254 -8.58 10.81 0.46
C VAL A 254 -8.68 11.95 1.46
N PRO A 255 -8.01 11.88 2.62
CA PRO A 255 -7.94 12.99 3.58
C PRO A 255 -7.36 14.28 2.97
N ASP A 256 -7.87 15.43 3.39
CA ASP A 256 -7.49 16.75 2.88
C ASP A 256 -6.00 17.05 3.03
N ASP A 257 -5.39 16.65 4.15
CA ASP A 257 -3.96 16.87 4.42
C ASP A 257 -3.09 16.16 3.37
N ASP A 258 -3.42 14.90 3.03
CA ASP A 258 -2.73 14.15 1.99
C ASP A 258 -2.91 14.79 0.61
N LEU A 259 -4.08 15.39 0.34
CA LEU A 259 -4.39 16.00 -0.95
C LEU A 259 -3.58 17.26 -1.21
N ILE A 260 -3.42 18.11 -0.20
CA ILE A 260 -2.61 19.34 -0.31
C ILE A 260 -1.15 18.99 -0.59
N GLU A 261 -0.57 18.03 0.14
CA GLU A 261 0.80 17.56 -0.10
C GLU A 261 0.97 17.06 -1.53
N ARG A 262 0.01 16.24 -2.01
CA ARG A 262 0.02 15.67 -3.36
C ARG A 262 -0.09 16.73 -4.46
N VAL A 263 -0.80 17.83 -4.25
CA VAL A 263 -0.91 18.91 -5.24
C VAL A 263 0.43 19.63 -5.40
N VAL A 264 1.04 20.05 -4.28
CA VAL A 264 2.25 20.88 -4.29
C VAL A 264 3.45 20.12 -4.88
N GLY A 265 3.51 18.81 -4.66
CA GLY A 265 4.56 17.94 -5.19
C GLY A 265 4.39 17.52 -6.65
N ARG A 266 3.26 17.85 -7.30
CA ARG A 266 2.96 17.38 -8.66
C ARG A 266 3.75 18.13 -9.74
N ARG A 267 4.25 17.39 -10.71
CA ARG A 267 4.91 17.92 -11.93
C ARG A 267 4.33 17.25 -13.16
N SER A 268 4.27 17.97 -14.27
CA SER A 268 3.87 17.42 -15.57
C SER A 268 4.95 17.66 -16.60
N ASP A 269 5.23 16.65 -17.40
CA ASP A 269 6.06 16.79 -18.60
C ASP A 269 5.18 17.31 -19.76
N PRO A 270 5.46 18.51 -20.30
CA PRO A 270 4.66 19.09 -21.38
C PRO A 270 4.78 18.32 -22.71
N VAL A 271 5.83 17.53 -22.90
CA VAL A 271 6.07 16.79 -24.15
C VAL A 271 5.33 15.45 -24.15
N THR A 272 5.43 14.70 -23.06
CA THR A 272 4.84 13.35 -22.96
C THR A 272 3.45 13.36 -22.33
N GLY A 273 3.10 14.41 -21.58
CA GLY A 273 1.90 14.46 -20.75
C GLY A 273 1.99 13.62 -19.47
N GLU A 274 3.13 12.97 -19.21
CA GLU A 274 3.36 12.19 -17.99
C GLU A 274 3.28 13.07 -16.74
N ILE A 275 2.60 12.55 -15.72
CA ILE A 275 2.51 13.19 -14.41
C ILE A 275 3.49 12.51 -13.46
N TYR A 276 4.30 13.32 -12.81
CA TYR A 276 5.25 12.94 -11.77
C TYR A 276 4.89 13.58 -10.43
N HIS A 277 5.47 13.05 -9.37
CA HIS A 277 5.40 13.62 -8.04
C HIS A 277 6.77 13.52 -7.37
N MET A 278 7.28 14.63 -6.84
CA MET A 278 8.65 14.70 -6.29
C MET A 278 8.97 13.60 -5.26
N THR A 279 7.98 13.22 -4.44
CA THR A 279 8.08 12.13 -3.45
C THR A 279 7.58 10.75 -3.97
N PHE A 280 6.31 10.65 -4.38
CA PHE A 280 5.64 9.35 -4.61
C PHE A 280 5.88 8.72 -5.99
N LYS A 281 6.19 9.53 -7.02
CA LYS A 281 6.51 9.08 -8.38
C LYS A 281 7.58 10.02 -8.94
N PRO A 282 8.82 9.95 -8.40
CA PRO A 282 9.85 10.89 -8.79
C PRO A 282 10.13 10.77 -10.29
N PRO A 283 10.45 11.88 -10.96
CA PRO A 283 10.85 11.83 -12.35
C PRO A 283 12.13 11.00 -12.52
N PRO A 284 12.31 10.39 -13.71
CA PRO A 284 13.53 9.65 -14.03
C PRO A 284 14.78 10.51 -13.83
N GLU A 285 15.94 9.89 -13.70
CA GLU A 285 17.23 10.59 -13.54
C GLU A 285 17.70 11.31 -14.82
N ASP A 286 16.93 11.20 -15.90
CA ASP A 286 17.15 11.91 -17.15
C ASP A 286 17.03 13.44 -16.96
N GLU A 287 18.13 14.15 -17.23
CA GLU A 287 18.23 15.60 -17.05
C GLU A 287 17.35 16.39 -18.03
N GLU A 288 17.09 15.85 -19.23
CA GLU A 288 16.20 16.48 -20.21
C GLU A 288 14.75 16.46 -19.71
N ILE A 289 14.31 15.31 -19.18
CA ILE A 289 12.97 15.19 -18.60
C ILE A 289 12.86 16.10 -17.37
N ARG A 290 13.84 16.08 -16.47
CA ARG A 290 13.83 16.92 -15.25
C ARG A 290 13.83 18.41 -15.55
N GLY A 291 14.64 18.85 -16.51
CA GLY A 291 14.77 20.26 -16.89
C GLY A 291 13.52 20.87 -17.52
N ARG A 292 12.64 20.03 -18.10
CA ARG A 292 11.39 20.48 -18.74
C ARG A 292 10.13 20.25 -17.91
N LEU A 293 10.23 19.70 -16.70
CA LEU A 293 9.05 19.50 -15.85
C LEU A 293 8.46 20.82 -15.41
N GLU A 294 7.15 20.94 -15.60
CA GLU A 294 6.42 22.14 -15.21
C GLU A 294 5.46 21.83 -14.06
N GLN A 295 5.29 22.79 -13.17
CA GLN A 295 4.17 22.82 -12.23
C GLN A 295 3.03 23.59 -12.90
N ARG A 296 1.82 23.05 -12.83
CA ARG A 296 0.66 23.74 -13.40
C ARG A 296 0.39 25.02 -12.62
N SER A 297 -0.13 26.05 -13.30
CA SER A 297 -0.46 27.33 -12.67
C SER A 297 -1.53 27.21 -11.57
N ASP A 298 -2.31 26.13 -11.57
CA ASP A 298 -3.35 25.82 -10.60
C ASP A 298 -2.89 24.88 -9.45
N ASP A 299 -1.61 24.52 -9.41
CA ASP A 299 -1.01 23.63 -8.40
C ASP A 299 -0.30 24.37 -7.26
N THR A 300 -0.87 25.50 -6.81
CA THR A 300 -0.46 26.18 -5.57
C THR A 300 -1.31 25.75 -4.40
N GLU A 301 -0.80 25.87 -3.17
CA GLU A 301 -1.55 25.49 -1.97
C GLU A 301 -2.85 26.31 -1.83
N GLU A 302 -2.80 27.62 -2.07
CA GLU A 302 -3.97 28.50 -1.95
C GLU A 302 -5.07 28.08 -2.93
N LYS A 303 -4.71 27.80 -4.19
CA LYS A 303 -5.64 27.35 -5.21
C LYS A 303 -6.16 25.93 -4.92
N ALA A 304 -5.32 25.06 -4.38
CA ALA A 304 -5.72 23.73 -3.97
C ALA A 304 -6.80 23.79 -2.89
N ARG A 305 -6.64 24.66 -1.88
CA ARG A 305 -7.63 24.89 -0.82
C ARG A 305 -8.97 25.39 -1.36
N VAL A 306 -8.96 26.38 -2.26
CA VAL A 306 -10.19 26.88 -2.91
C VAL A 306 -10.93 25.75 -3.65
N ARG A 307 -10.20 24.92 -4.39
CA ARG A 307 -10.80 23.79 -5.13
C ARG A 307 -11.33 22.70 -4.21
N LEU A 308 -10.67 22.49 -3.06
CA LEU A 308 -11.08 21.51 -2.07
C LEU A 308 -12.35 21.96 -1.36
N GLU A 309 -12.46 23.23 -0.99
CA GLU A 309 -13.67 23.83 -0.45
C GLU A 309 -14.86 23.70 -1.42
N GLN A 310 -14.63 24.03 -2.69
CA GLN A 310 -15.65 23.86 -3.74
C GLN A 310 -16.06 22.40 -3.93
N PHE A 311 -15.11 21.46 -3.85
CA PHE A 311 -15.40 20.04 -3.92
C PHE A 311 -16.31 19.62 -2.75
N HIS A 312 -15.94 19.93 -1.51
CA HIS A 312 -16.71 19.56 -0.32
C HIS A 312 -18.10 20.22 -0.28
N THR A 313 -18.23 21.43 -0.80
CA THR A 313 -19.53 22.13 -0.90
C THR A 313 -20.52 21.38 -1.80
N ASN A 314 -20.03 20.74 -2.87
CA ASN A 314 -20.88 20.15 -3.91
C ASN A 314 -20.95 18.63 -3.87
N VAL A 315 -19.97 17.95 -3.26
CA VAL A 315 -19.78 16.51 -3.38
C VAL A 315 -21.00 15.73 -2.90
N ASP A 316 -21.62 16.14 -1.79
CA ASP A 316 -22.78 15.42 -1.24
C ASP A 316 -24.00 15.53 -2.14
N ALA A 317 -24.23 16.70 -2.75
CA ALA A 317 -25.31 16.90 -3.71
C ALA A 317 -25.12 16.04 -4.96
N VAL A 318 -23.89 15.98 -5.49
CA VAL A 318 -23.55 15.12 -6.64
C VAL A 318 -23.69 13.64 -6.27
N LYS A 319 -23.15 13.20 -5.13
CA LYS A 319 -23.28 11.82 -4.64
C LYS A 319 -24.74 11.43 -4.48
N GLY A 320 -25.58 12.35 -4.01
CA GLY A 320 -27.03 12.17 -3.87
C GLY A 320 -27.71 11.73 -5.18
N SER A 321 -27.29 12.28 -6.32
CA SER A 321 -27.82 11.91 -7.64
C SER A 321 -27.44 10.50 -8.10
N TYR A 322 -26.36 9.91 -7.57
CA TYR A 322 -25.80 8.63 -8.02
C TYR A 322 -25.84 7.51 -6.99
N THR A 323 -26.56 7.68 -5.87
CA THR A 323 -26.60 6.73 -4.72
C THR A 323 -26.70 5.24 -5.08
N LYS A 324 -27.52 4.88 -6.09
CA LYS A 324 -27.72 3.48 -6.51
C LYS A 324 -26.47 2.84 -7.15
N ILE A 325 -25.70 3.65 -7.89
CA ILE A 325 -24.54 3.21 -8.66
C ILE A 325 -23.21 3.68 -8.05
N CYS A 326 -23.26 4.46 -6.96
CA CYS A 326 -22.10 4.98 -6.25
C CYS A 326 -21.33 3.85 -5.55
N VAL A 327 -20.01 3.91 -5.67
CA VAL A 327 -19.05 3.09 -4.93
C VAL A 327 -17.94 3.99 -4.40
N GLU A 328 -17.74 3.95 -3.10
CA GLU A 328 -16.66 4.70 -2.43
C GLU A 328 -15.42 3.83 -2.30
N ILE A 329 -14.27 4.41 -2.64
CA ILE A 329 -12.98 3.74 -2.64
C ILE A 329 -11.99 4.62 -1.89
N ASP A 330 -11.29 4.00 -0.96
CA ASP A 330 -10.17 4.59 -0.25
C ASP A 330 -8.98 4.79 -1.20
N GLY A 331 -8.63 6.06 -1.46
CA GLY A 331 -7.53 6.48 -2.33
C GLY A 331 -6.21 6.72 -1.61
N THR A 332 -6.11 6.36 -0.32
CA THR A 332 -4.85 6.39 0.45
C THR A 332 -3.97 5.17 0.20
N LEU A 333 -4.56 4.10 -0.36
CA LEU A 333 -3.88 2.86 -0.70
C LEU A 333 -2.91 3.02 -1.87
N THR A 334 -2.11 1.98 -2.13
CA THR A 334 -1.22 1.95 -3.29
C THR A 334 -2.03 2.05 -4.60
N PRO A 335 -1.46 2.63 -5.69
CA PRO A 335 -2.17 2.75 -6.96
C PRO A 335 -2.77 1.43 -7.46
N ASP A 336 -2.03 0.32 -7.31
CA ASP A 336 -2.44 -1.02 -7.73
C ASP A 336 -3.61 -1.55 -6.88
N ASP A 337 -3.57 -1.35 -5.56
CA ASP A 337 -4.66 -1.76 -4.67
C ASP A 337 -5.95 -0.98 -4.96
N VAL A 338 -5.83 0.34 -5.19
CA VAL A 338 -6.96 1.17 -5.60
C VAL A 338 -7.52 0.66 -6.93
N SER A 339 -6.67 0.37 -7.91
CA SER A 339 -7.08 -0.16 -9.21
C SER A 339 -7.79 -1.51 -9.11
N GLU A 340 -7.32 -2.42 -8.25
CA GLU A 340 -7.99 -3.70 -8.03
C GLU A 340 -9.38 -3.49 -7.43
N LYS A 341 -9.52 -2.58 -6.45
CA LYS A 341 -10.82 -2.23 -5.85
C LYS A 341 -11.76 -1.59 -6.87
N VAL A 342 -11.27 -0.66 -7.69
CA VAL A 342 -12.03 -0.03 -8.78
C VAL A 342 -12.53 -1.08 -9.77
N ALA A 343 -11.66 -1.98 -10.23
CA ALA A 343 -12.05 -3.03 -11.17
C ALA A 343 -13.12 -3.98 -10.57
N LYS A 344 -12.98 -4.35 -9.30
CA LYS A 344 -14.01 -5.12 -8.57
C LYS A 344 -15.32 -4.36 -8.46
N ALA A 345 -15.28 -3.06 -8.17
CA ALA A 345 -16.45 -2.20 -8.08
C ALA A 345 -17.23 -2.16 -9.40
N ILE A 346 -16.53 -1.82 -10.51
CA ILE A 346 -17.12 -1.77 -11.86
C ILE A 346 -17.75 -3.12 -12.20
N THR A 347 -17.00 -4.20 -12.05
CA THR A 347 -17.52 -5.53 -12.40
C THR A 347 -18.70 -5.95 -11.53
N SER A 348 -18.74 -5.57 -10.24
CA SER A 348 -19.86 -5.91 -9.36
C SER A 348 -21.14 -5.14 -9.66
N LYS A 349 -21.04 -3.84 -10.00
CA LYS A 349 -22.18 -2.94 -10.20
C LYS A 349 -22.77 -3.01 -11.61
N VAL A 350 -21.93 -3.22 -12.62
CA VAL A 350 -22.40 -3.41 -14.00
C VAL A 350 -23.10 -4.77 -14.08
N LYS A 351 -24.43 -4.75 -14.04
CA LYS A 351 -25.27 -5.96 -14.11
C LYS A 351 -25.06 -6.69 -15.46
N LYS A 352 -25.20 -8.02 -15.41
CA LYS A 352 -25.10 -8.90 -16.58
C LYS A 352 -26.09 -8.52 -17.66
#